data_AF-A0A3C1GNW5-F1
#
_entry.id   AF-A0A3C1GNW5-F1
#
_cell.length_a   1.000
_cell.length_b   1.000
_cell.length_c   1.000
_cell.angle_alpha   90.00
_cell.angle_beta   90.00
_cell.angle_gamma   90.00
#
_symmetry.space_group_name_H-M   'P 1'
#
loop_
_entity.id
_entity.type
_entity.pdbx_description
1 polymer ?
#
loop_
_entity_poly.entity_id
_entity_poly.type
_entity_poly.pdbx_seq_one_letter_code
_entity_poly.pdbx_strand_id
1 'polypeptide(L)'
;MSPKILTHISTQLAFVIAAIVIAIMGVTMIGFGWVPHLSLLLAICVLLAIGLFKGLSFDDMQAQMASGVMRGIGAIYLFFFIGLMIAALMMSGAIPTLMYYGFE
;
A
#
# COMPACT_ATOMS: atom_id res chain seq x y z
N MET A 1 -22.31 -7.77 8.45
CA MET A 1 -22.71 -6.79 9.48
C MET A 1 -22.44 -5.40 8.95
N SER A 2 -23.42 -4.52 9.08
CA SER A 2 -23.61 -3.28 8.32
C SER A 2 -22.34 -2.43 8.15
N PRO A 3 -21.91 -2.13 6.91
CA PRO A 3 -20.84 -1.17 6.70
C PRO A 3 -21.36 0.18 7.18
N LYS A 4 -20.80 0.72 8.25
CA LYS A 4 -21.07 2.09 8.68
C LYS A 4 -20.39 3.01 7.67
N ILE A 5 -21.09 3.27 6.58
CA ILE A 5 -20.69 4.20 5.53
C ILE A 5 -20.65 5.58 6.18
N LEU A 6 -19.44 6.06 6.46
CA LEU A 6 -19.16 7.46 6.80
C LEU A 6 -19.23 8.32 5.52
N THR A 7 -20.36 8.30 4.82
CA THR A 7 -20.73 9.27 3.79
C THR A 7 -21.13 10.56 4.47
N HIS A 8 -20.14 11.29 5.01
CA HIS A 8 -20.13 12.76 5.18
C HIS A 8 -18.77 13.28 5.70
N ILE A 9 -17.69 12.51 5.57
CA ILE A 9 -16.36 13.09 5.66
C ILE A 9 -16.17 13.95 4.41
N SER A 10 -16.19 15.28 4.56
CA SER A 10 -15.81 16.24 3.52
C SER A 10 -14.57 15.71 2.82
N THR A 11 -14.56 15.66 1.48
CA THR A 11 -13.43 15.21 0.66
C THR A 11 -12.11 15.83 1.14
N GLN A 12 -12.19 17.05 1.68
CA GLN A 12 -11.08 17.76 2.30
C GLN A 12 -10.47 17.03 3.50
N LEU A 13 -11.27 16.44 4.40
CA LEU A 13 -10.76 15.73 5.57
C LEU A 13 -10.15 14.37 5.21
N ALA A 14 -10.68 13.67 4.18
CA ALA A 14 -10.05 12.46 3.65
C ALA A 14 -8.69 12.78 3.01
N PHE A 15 -8.61 13.88 2.24
CA PHE A 15 -7.36 14.37 1.66
C PHE A 15 -6.35 14.79 2.74
N VAL A 16 -6.80 15.45 3.80
CA VAL A 16 -5.95 15.82 4.95
C VAL A 16 -5.40 14.58 5.66
N ILE A 17 -6.21 13.55 5.88
CA ILE A 17 -5.74 12.29 6.50
C ILE A 17 -4.73 11.59 5.59
N ALA A 18 -4.99 11.51 4.28
CA ALA A 18 -4.05 10.94 3.33
C ALA A 18 -2.72 11.73 3.28
N ALA A 19 -2.79 13.06 3.24
CA ALA A 19 -1.63 13.93 3.25
C ALA A 19 -0.81 13.80 4.55
N ILE A 20 -1.48 13.67 5.71
CA ILE A 20 -0.82 13.42 7.00
C ILE A 20 -0.10 12.08 6.99
N VAL A 21 -0.71 11.02 6.46
CA VAL A 21 -0.06 9.69 6.37
C VAL A 21 1.16 9.74 5.47
N ILE A 22 1.05 10.37 4.29
CA ILE A 22 2.17 10.53 3.36
C ILE A 22 3.29 11.37 4.00
N ALA A 23 2.94 12.44 4.71
CA ALA A 23 3.91 13.27 5.42
C ALA A 23 4.61 12.49 6.55
N ILE A 24 3.88 11.71 7.34
CA ILE A 24 4.47 10.87 8.40
C ILE A 24 5.40 9.82 7.80
N MET A 25 4.98 9.14 6.72
CA MET A 25 5.84 8.15 6.06
C MET A 25 7.08 8.79 5.43
N GLY A 26 6.93 9.94 4.76
CA GLY A 26 8.04 10.67 4.14
C GLY A 26 9.04 11.21 5.15
N VAL A 27 8.55 11.84 6.24
CA VAL A 27 9.41 12.40 7.29
C VAL A 27 10.13 11.30 8.07
N THR A 28 9.47 10.18 8.37
CA THR A 28 10.12 9.07 9.10
C THR A 28 11.12 8.29 8.23
N MET A 29 10.89 8.20 6.92
CA MET A 29 11.82 7.57 5.98
C MET A 29 13.07 8.43 5.71
N ILE A 30 12.90 9.74 5.52
CA ILE A 30 14.00 10.67 5.19
C ILE A 30 14.77 11.11 6.45
N GLY A 31 14.07 11.32 7.57
CA GLY A 31 14.66 11.91 8.78
C GLY A 31 15.47 10.93 9.64
N PHE A 32 15.15 9.64 9.64
CA PHE A 32 15.78 8.66 10.54
C PHE A 32 16.54 7.55 9.81
N GLY A 33 16.42 7.43 8.48
CA GLY A 33 17.06 6.36 7.71
C GLY A 33 16.57 4.95 8.10
N TRP A 34 15.39 4.86 8.73
CA TRP A 34 14.86 3.61 9.25
C TRP A 34 14.32 2.72 8.14
N VAL A 35 14.45 1.41 8.33
CA VAL A 35 13.86 0.40 7.45
C VAL A 35 12.37 0.71 7.29
N PRO A 36 11.81 0.68 6.06
CA PRO A 36 10.42 1.04 5.79
C PRO A 36 9.40 0.34 6.69
N HIS A 37 9.73 -0.87 7.17
CA HIS A 37 8.90 -1.63 8.11
C HIS A 37 8.65 -0.91 9.44
N LEU A 38 9.67 -0.26 10.00
CA LEU A 38 9.55 0.40 11.31
C LEU A 38 8.77 1.72 11.20
N SER A 39 8.96 2.45 10.10
CA SER A 39 8.16 3.63 9.73
C SER A 39 6.67 3.29 9.54
N LEU A 40 6.38 2.19 8.82
CA LEU A 40 5.01 1.74 8.59
C LEU A 40 4.29 1.38 9.90
N LEU A 41 4.96 0.66 10.80
CA LEU A 41 4.40 0.27 12.08
C LEU A 41 4.03 1.49 12.92
N LEU A 42 4.90 2.51 12.95
CA LEU A 42 4.66 3.75 13.66
C LEU A 42 3.47 4.53 13.05
N ALA A 43 3.39 4.61 11.72
CA ALA A 43 2.26 5.24 11.03
C ALA A 43 0.93 4.56 11.34
N ILE A 44 0.89 3.22 11.35
CA ILE A 44 -0.29 2.43 11.72
C ILE A 44 -0.66 2.69 13.19
N CYS A 45 0.32 2.75 14.09
CA CYS A 45 0.08 3.02 15.51
C CYS A 45 -0.54 4.41 15.73
N VAL A 46 -0.03 5.44 15.04
CA VAL A 46 -0.59 6.80 15.06
C VAL A 46 -2.01 6.82 14.46
N LEU A 47 -2.25 6.12 13.36
CA LEU A 47 -3.57 6.00 12.74
C LEU A 47 -4.58 5.31 13.67
N LEU A 48 -4.18 4.24 14.35
CA LEU A 48 -5.01 3.55 15.34
C LEU A 48 -5.32 4.45 16.53
N ALA A 49 -4.35 5.23 17.02
CA ALA A 49 -4.58 6.20 18.08
C ALA A 49 -5.63 7.25 17.67
N ILE A 50 -5.49 7.84 16.47
CA ILE A 50 -6.46 8.80 15.91
C ILE A 50 -7.84 8.15 15.71
N GLY A 51 -7.88 6.90 15.25
CA GLY A 51 -9.11 6.12 15.09
C GLY A 51 -9.82 5.86 16.42
N LEU A 52 -9.06 5.54 17.46
CA LEU A 52 -9.58 5.33 18.82
C LEU A 52 -10.13 6.63 19.42
N PHE A 53 -9.43 7.77 19.23
CA PHE A 53 -9.94 9.10 19.61
C PHE A 53 -11.24 9.49 18.89
N LYS A 54 -11.48 8.94 17.69
CA LYS A 54 -12.74 9.10 16.94
C LYS A 54 -13.85 8.14 17.37
N GLY A 55 -13.62 7.28 18.37
CA GLY A 55 -14.61 6.32 18.87
C GLY A 55 -14.82 5.10 17.98
N LEU A 56 -13.85 4.76 17.13
CA LEU A 56 -13.88 3.50 16.38
C LEU A 56 -13.47 2.34 17.29
N SER A 57 -14.24 1.24 17.24
CA SER A 57 -13.89 -0.01 17.91
C SER A 57 -12.61 -0.58 17.30
N PHE A 58 -11.69 -1.05 18.16
CA PHE A 58 -10.43 -1.65 17.73
C PHE A 58 -10.63 -2.88 16.83
N ASP A 59 -11.65 -3.69 17.14
CA ASP A 59 -12.02 -4.89 16.37
C ASP A 59 -12.43 -4.54 14.92
N ASP A 60 -13.25 -3.51 14.76
CA ASP A 60 -13.64 -3.01 13.43
C ASP A 60 -12.42 -2.50 12.64
N MET A 61 -11.48 -1.80 13.28
CA MET A 61 -10.26 -1.32 12.62
C MET A 61 -9.38 -2.49 12.17
N GLN A 62 -9.19 -3.50 13.00
CA GLN A 62 -8.40 -4.68 12.67
C GLN A 62 -9.04 -5.50 11.54
N ALA A 63 -10.36 -5.70 11.57
CA ALA A 63 -11.10 -6.38 10.52
C ALA A 63 -10.98 -5.65 9.17
N GLN A 64 -11.01 -4.31 9.17
CA GLN A 64 -10.83 -3.50 7.97
C GLN A 64 -9.40 -3.53 7.44
N MET A 65 -8.40 -3.53 8.32
CA MET A 65 -7.00 -3.74 7.92
C MET A 65 -6.81 -5.10 7.24
N ALA A 66 -7.35 -6.17 7.84
CA ALA A 66 -7.30 -7.51 7.27
C ALA A 66 -8.03 -7.58 5.91
N SER A 67 -9.23 -7.01 5.80
CA SER A 67 -9.97 -6.93 4.53
C SER A 67 -9.19 -6.15 3.46
N GLY A 68 -8.50 -5.07 3.85
CA GLY A 68 -7.65 -4.28 2.97
C GLY A 68 -6.51 -5.10 2.38
N VAL A 69 -5.79 -5.86 3.21
CA VAL A 69 -4.73 -6.77 2.76
C VAL A 69 -5.30 -7.84 1.83
N MET A 70 -6.42 -8.47 2.21
CA MET A 70 -7.05 -9.51 1.39
C MET A 70 -7.43 -9.01 0.00
N ARG A 71 -7.87 -7.75 -0.14
CA ARG A 71 -8.14 -7.14 -1.45
C ARG A 71 -6.86 -6.89 -2.26
N GLY A 72 -5.76 -6.57 -1.60
CA GLY A 72 -4.46 -6.30 -2.25
C GLY A 72 -3.75 -7.55 -2.77
N ILE A 73 -3.98 -8.71 -2.14
CA ILE A 73 -3.32 -9.98 -2.49
C ILE A 73 -3.49 -10.34 -3.98
N GLY A 74 -4.66 -10.09 -4.57
CA GLY A 74 -4.90 -10.38 -5.99
C GLY A 74 -3.95 -9.61 -6.93
N ALA A 75 -3.70 -8.32 -6.65
CA ALA A 75 -2.77 -7.51 -7.43
C ALA A 75 -1.32 -7.97 -7.26
N ILE A 76 -0.94 -8.37 -6.03
CA ILE A 76 0.40 -8.88 -5.74
C ILE A 76 0.69 -10.14 -6.56
N TYR A 77 -0.26 -11.07 -6.64
CA TYR A 77 -0.08 -12.27 -7.47
C TYR A 77 0.08 -11.92 -8.95
N LEU A 78 -0.71 -10.98 -9.48
CA LEU A 78 -0.59 -10.55 -10.87
C LEU A 78 0.80 -9.95 -11.15
N PHE A 79 1.28 -9.03 -10.31
CA PHE A 79 2.62 -8.46 -10.44
C PHE A 79 3.71 -9.52 -10.35
N PHE A 80 3.56 -10.48 -9.45
CA PHE A 80 4.48 -11.59 -9.32
C PHE A 80 4.53 -12.45 -10.59
N PHE A 81 3.37 -12.81 -11.17
CA PHE A 81 3.31 -13.58 -12.42
C PHE A 81 3.88 -12.83 -13.62
N ILE A 82 3.57 -11.53 -13.75
CA ILE A 82 4.15 -10.70 -14.81
C ILE A 82 5.68 -10.63 -14.66
N GLY A 83 6.18 -10.44 -13.43
CA GLY A 83 7.61 -10.43 -13.14
C GLY A 83 8.29 -11.76 -13.50
N LEU A 84 7.69 -12.88 -13.12
CA LEU A 84 8.20 -14.22 -13.48
C LEU A 84 8.22 -14.44 -15.00
N MET A 85 7.16 -14.05 -15.70
CA MET A 85 7.08 -14.19 -17.16
C MET A 85 8.15 -13.36 -17.87
N ILE A 86 8.35 -12.11 -17.45
CA ILE A 86 9.41 -11.25 -18.02
C ILE A 86 10.79 -11.83 -17.72
N ALA A 87 11.03 -12.30 -16.49
CA ALA A 87 12.30 -12.93 -16.12
C ALA A 87 12.59 -14.17 -16.97
N ALA A 88 11.59 -15.04 -17.21
CA ALA A 88 11.73 -16.21 -18.05
C ALA A 88 12.00 -15.85 -19.52
N LEU A 89 11.33 -14.83 -20.06
CA LEU A 89 11.54 -14.37 -21.43
C LEU A 89 12.91 -13.70 -21.63
N MET A 90 13.43 -12.99 -20.62
CA MET A 90 14.79 -12.48 -20.64
C MET A 90 15.82 -13.63 -20.60
N MET A 91 15.60 -14.63 -19.73
CA MET A 91 16.49 -15.80 -19.64
C MET A 91 16.47 -16.66 -20.91
N SER A 92 15.31 -16.81 -21.54
CA SER A 92 15.15 -17.50 -22.83
C SER A 92 15.83 -16.75 -23.99
N GLY A 93 16.31 -15.52 -23.77
CA GLY A 93 16.90 -14.69 -24.81
C GLY A 93 15.88 -14.11 -25.80
N ALA A 94 14.57 -14.37 -25.64
CA ALA A 94 13.54 -13.91 -26.57
C ALA A 94 13.37 -12.38 -26.58
N ILE A 95 13.38 -11.74 -25.40
CA ILE A 95 13.35 -10.27 -25.32
C ILE A 95 14.66 -9.65 -25.87
N PRO A 96 15.85 -10.11 -25.46
CA PRO A 96 17.12 -9.62 -26.02
C PRO A 96 17.24 -9.78 -27.54
N THR A 97 16.84 -10.92 -28.11
CA THR A 97 16.93 -11.15 -29.56
C THR A 97 15.95 -10.26 -30.32
N LEU A 98 14.71 -10.09 -29.85
CA LEU A 98 13.77 -9.13 -30.43
C LEU A 98 14.28 -7.68 -30.37
N MET A 99 14.93 -7.29 -29.28
CA MET A 99 15.57 -5.97 -29.20
C MET A 99 16.73 -5.83 -30.20
N TYR A 100 17.59 -6.84 -30.30
CA TYR A 100 18.74 -6.78 -31.20
C TYR A 100 18.31 -6.71 -32.67
N TYR A 101 17.40 -7.59 -33.10
CA TYR A 101 16.93 -7.63 -34.49
C TYR A 101 15.85 -6.59 -34.83
N GLY A 102 15.19 -5.99 -33.84
CA GLY A 102 14.20 -4.93 -34.05
C GLY A 102 14.80 -3.53 -34.17
N PHE A 103 16.07 -3.36 -33.79
CA PHE A 103 16.83 -2.10 -33.92
C PHE A 103 17.81 -2.11 -35.11
N GLU A 104 17.91 -3.21 -35.86
CA GLU A 104 18.40 -3.24 -37.25
C GLU A 104 17.23 -3.06 -38.24
#